data_AF-A0A850NQQ8-F1
#
_entry.id   AF-A0A850NQQ8-F1
#
_cell.length_a   1.000
_cell.length_b   1.000
_cell.length_c   1.000
_cell.angle_alpha   90.00
_cell.angle_beta   90.00
_cell.angle_gamma   90.00
#
_symmetry.space_group_name_H-M   'P 1'
#
loop_
_entity.id
_entity.type
_entity.pdbx_description
1 polymer ?
#
loop_
_entity_poly.entity_id
_entity_poly.type
_entity_poly.pdbx_seq_one_letter_code
_entity_poly.pdbx_strand_id
1 'polypeptide(L)'
;LRSAAVDRAVLPLAMPLWVDTTDVYDRPLRRLVLAQDTGADITGARHVDLYFGWGAQAAALAGPMHANGALYVLLPRPVEGPATAR
;
A
#
# COMPACT_ATOMS: atom_id res chain seq x y z
N LEU A 1 4.10 -4.54 -8.72
CA LEU A 1 3.03 -4.19 -7.75
C LEU A 1 3.23 -4.85 -6.38
N ARG A 2 4.24 -4.41 -5.63
CA ARG A 2 4.54 -4.83 -4.24
C ARG A 2 5.01 -3.67 -3.35
N SER A 3 5.20 -2.49 -3.95
CA SER A 3 5.63 -1.27 -3.29
C SER A 3 4.56 -0.21 -3.54
N ALA A 4 4.45 0.74 -2.62
CA ALA A 4 3.56 1.87 -2.73
C ALA A 4 4.16 3.12 -2.08
N ALA A 5 3.77 4.29 -2.60
CA ALA A 5 4.01 5.57 -1.97
C ALA A 5 2.84 5.93 -1.04
N VAL A 6 3.18 6.52 0.11
CA VAL A 6 2.22 6.93 1.15
C VAL A 6 2.53 8.32 1.69
N ASP A 7 1.56 8.90 2.40
CA ASP A 7 1.81 10.06 3.26
C ASP A 7 2.55 9.62 4.54
N ARG A 8 3.82 10.01 4.68
CA ARG A 8 4.66 9.68 5.83
C ARG A 8 4.19 10.31 7.15
N ALA A 9 3.41 11.38 7.08
CA ALA A 9 2.85 12.02 8.27
C ALA A 9 1.72 11.17 8.88
N VAL A 10 1.14 10.27 8.10
CA VAL A 10 0.04 9.39 8.52
C VAL A 10 0.50 7.93 8.71
N LEU A 11 1.28 7.40 7.77
CA LEU A 11 1.75 6.02 7.78
C LEU A 11 3.28 5.96 7.76
N PRO A 12 3.93 5.34 8.76
CA PRO A 12 5.37 5.10 8.71
C PRO A 12 5.75 4.27 7.49
N LEU A 13 6.96 4.51 6.97
CA LEU A 13 7.55 3.66 5.96
C LEU A 13 7.81 2.24 6.51
N ALA A 14 7.99 1.30 5.59
CA ALA A 14 8.10 -0.14 5.78
C ALA A 14 6.84 -0.83 6.34
N MET A 15 5.72 -0.11 6.51
CA MET A 15 4.47 -0.72 6.95
C MET A 15 3.87 -1.62 5.86
N PRO A 16 3.46 -2.86 6.19
CA PRO A 16 2.69 -3.69 5.27
C PRO A 16 1.24 -3.22 5.20
N LEU A 17 0.76 -3.02 3.98
CA LEU A 17 -0.59 -2.55 3.69
C LEU A 17 -1.32 -3.59 2.84
N TRP A 18 -2.55 -3.94 3.22
CA TRP A 18 -3.47 -4.64 2.34
C TRP A 18 -4.31 -3.63 1.59
N VAL A 19 -4.28 -3.70 0.26
CA VAL A 19 -5.03 -2.86 -0.66
C VAL A 19 -6.13 -3.71 -1.27
N ASP A 20 -7.39 -3.25 -1.16
CA ASP A 20 -8.56 -3.84 -1.83
C ASP A 20 -9.23 -2.75 -2.67
N THR A 21 -9.04 -2.82 -3.98
CA THR A 21 -9.54 -1.84 -4.96
C THR A 21 -9.85 -2.54 -6.29
N THR A 22 -10.10 -1.78 -7.35
CA THR A 22 -10.19 -2.28 -8.73
C THR A 22 -9.01 -1.79 -9.57
N ASP A 23 -8.66 -2.52 -10.63
CA ASP A 23 -7.74 -2.03 -11.66
C ASP A 23 -8.45 -1.16 -12.69
N VAL A 24 -7.71 -0.68 -13.68
CA VAL A 24 -8.20 0.19 -14.76
C VAL A 24 -9.25 -0.47 -15.69
N TYR A 25 -9.54 -1.76 -15.49
CA TYR A 25 -10.56 -2.51 -16.21
C TYR A 25 -11.70 -2.96 -15.26
N ASP A 26 -11.84 -2.31 -14.10
CA ASP A 26 -12.80 -2.64 -13.03
C ASP A 26 -12.67 -4.05 -12.46
N ARG A 27 -11.52 -4.71 -12.64
CA ARG A 27 -11.29 -6.05 -12.09
C ARG A 27 -10.75 -5.93 -10.66
N PRO A 28 -11.12 -6.83 -9.74
CA PRO A 28 -10.60 -6.78 -8.37
C PRO A 28 -9.06 -6.81 -8.31
N LEU A 29 -8.49 -5.79 -7.68
CA LEU A 29 -7.07 -5.66 -7.41
C LEU A 29 -6.84 -5.71 -5.90
N ARG A 30 -6.47 -6.90 -5.42
CA ARG A 30 -6.20 -7.17 -4.00
C ARG A 30 -4.76 -7.56 -3.78
N ARG A 31 -4.00 -6.75 -3.05
CA ARG A 31 -2.55 -6.96 -2.91
C ARG A 31 -2.05 -6.53 -1.54
N LEU A 32 -1.14 -7.34 -1.00
CA LEU A 32 -0.20 -6.91 0.02
C LEU A 32 0.92 -6.09 -0.65
N VAL A 33 1.14 -4.88 -0.15
CA VAL A 33 2.24 -4.00 -0.56
C VAL A 33 2.99 -3.51 0.68
N LEU A 34 4.19 -2.99 0.47
CA LEU A 34 4.95 -2.27 1.48
C LEU A 34 4.92 -0.77 1.18
N ALA A 35 4.72 0.05 2.20
CA ALA A 35 4.93 1.49 2.13
C ALA A 35 6.44 1.78 2.05
N GLN A 36 7.00 1.93 0.85
CA GLN A 36 8.45 2.07 0.66
C GLN A 36 8.85 3.41 0.07
N ASP A 37 7.87 4.25 -0.29
CA ASP A 37 8.11 5.53 -0.94
C ASP A 37 7.13 6.61 -0.44
N THR A 38 7.35 7.84 -0.87
CA THR A 38 6.50 9.01 -0.59
C THR A 38 6.41 9.87 -1.83
N GLY A 39 5.31 10.60 -2.02
CA GLY A 39 5.18 11.58 -3.09
C GLY A 39 4.63 12.89 -2.55
N ALA A 40 4.99 14.01 -3.18
CA ALA A 40 4.51 15.34 -2.77
C ALA A 40 2.97 15.43 -2.85
N ASP A 41 2.36 14.75 -3.84
CA ASP A 41 0.92 14.73 -4.08
C ASP A 41 0.20 13.57 -3.35
N ILE A 42 0.96 12.71 -2.66
CA ILE A 42 0.40 11.56 -1.92
C ILE A 42 0.19 11.96 -0.45
N THR A 43 -0.95 12.59 -0.20
CA THR A 43 -1.30 13.16 1.11
C THR A 43 -2.55 12.52 1.72
N GLY A 44 -2.57 12.38 3.04
CA GLY A 44 -3.72 11.91 3.83
C GLY A 44 -3.82 10.39 3.97
N ALA A 45 -4.70 9.96 4.88
CA ALA A 45 -4.83 8.55 5.28
C ALA A 45 -5.48 7.62 4.25
N ARG A 46 -6.13 8.18 3.22
CA ARG A 46 -6.94 7.43 2.25
C ARG A 46 -6.30 7.33 0.88
N HIS A 47 -5.07 7.84 0.74
CA HIS A 47 -4.36 7.91 -0.53
C HIS A 47 -3.13 7.00 -0.47
N VAL A 48 -3.03 6.11 -1.45
CA VAL A 48 -1.84 5.30 -1.71
C VAL A 48 -1.59 5.31 -3.22
N ASP A 49 -0.33 5.42 -3.62
CA ASP A 49 0.06 5.27 -5.03
C ASP A 49 0.82 3.96 -5.22
N LEU A 50 0.34 3.11 -6.13
CA LEU A 50 0.87 1.75 -6.30
C LEU A 50 1.97 1.73 -7.36
N TYR A 51 3.13 1.18 -7.02
CA TYR A 51 4.20 1.00 -7.99
C TYR A 51 3.93 -0.20 -8.92
N PHE A 52 3.52 0.10 -10.17
CA PHE A 52 3.23 -0.91 -11.20
C PHE A 52 4.49 -1.56 -11.80
N GLY A 53 5.66 -0.93 -11.67
CA GLY A 53 6.90 -1.38 -12.30
C GLY A 53 7.42 -0.32 -13.28
N TRP A 54 8.22 -0.74 -14.24
CA TRP A 54 8.82 0.12 -15.26
C TRP A 54 8.45 -0.34 -16.68
N GLY A 55 8.63 0.55 -17.66
CA GLY A 55 8.35 0.28 -19.08
C GLY A 55 6.92 0.64 -19.51
N ALA A 56 6.67 0.51 -20.81
CA ALA A 56 5.43 0.98 -21.45
C ALA A 56 4.16 0.32 -20.88
N GLN A 57 4.23 -0.97 -20.55
CA GLN A 57 3.10 -1.68 -19.95
C GLN A 57 2.75 -1.16 -18.55
N ALA A 58 3.76 -0.88 -17.73
CA ALA A 58 3.54 -0.33 -16.40
C ALA A 58 2.93 1.07 -16.49
N ALA A 59 3.44 1.92 -17.40
CA ALA A 59 2.89 3.25 -17.65
C ALA A 59 1.44 3.20 -18.13
N ALA A 60 1.10 2.28 -19.02
CA ALA A 60 -0.27 2.11 -19.54
C ALA A 60 -1.27 1.68 -18.45
N LEU A 61 -0.81 0.95 -17.43
CA LEU A 61 -1.63 0.56 -16.28
C LEU A 61 -1.66 1.63 -15.20
N ALA A 62 -0.56 2.34 -14.95
CA ALA A 62 -0.44 3.33 -13.89
C ALA A 62 -1.13 4.66 -14.23
N GLY A 63 -0.99 5.15 -15.46
CA GLY A 63 -1.53 6.45 -15.88
C GLY A 63 -3.03 6.62 -15.65
N PRO A 64 -3.89 5.67 -16.06
CA PRO A 64 -5.33 5.76 -15.83
C PRO A 64 -5.77 5.22 -14.46
N MET A 65 -4.85 4.80 -13.59
CA MET A 65 -5.20 4.22 -12.30
C MET A 65 -5.77 5.31 -11.37
N HIS A 66 -7.08 5.24 -11.12
CA HIS A 66 -7.77 6.06 -10.15
C HIS A 66 -9.04 5.34 -9.67
N ALA A 67 -8.94 4.64 -8.55
CA ALA A 67 -10.00 3.77 -8.06
C ALA A 67 -10.19 3.92 -6.54
N ASN A 68 -11.45 3.94 -6.12
CA ASN A 68 -11.81 3.89 -4.70
C ASN A 68 -11.65 2.46 -4.17
N GLY A 69 -11.28 2.34 -2.90
CA GLY A 69 -11.09 1.04 -2.26
C GLY A 69 -10.88 1.16 -0.76
N ALA A 70 -10.42 0.07 -0.16
CA ALA A 70 -10.06 -0.01 1.25
C ALA A 70 -8.56 -0.24 1.42
N LEU A 71 -7.99 0.43 2.43
CA LEU A 71 -6.62 0.25 2.88
C LEU A 71 -6.63 -0.27 4.31
N TYR A 72 -5.88 -1.33 4.55
CA TYR A 72 -5.71 -1.91 5.88
C TYR A 72 -4.23 -1.93 6.23
N VAL A 73 -3.90 -1.40 7.40
CA VAL A 73 -2.55 -1.48 7.97
C VAL A 73 -2.41 -2.81 8.69
N LEU A 74 -1.40 -3.59 8.33
CA LEU A 74 -1.11 -4.84 9.03
C LEU A 74 -0.09 -4.56 10.13
N LEU A 75 -0.58 -4.58 11.37
CA LEU A 75 0.27 -4.45 12.54
C LEU A 75 0.80 -5.84 12.96
N PRO A 76 2.06 -5.95 13.39
CA PRO A 76 2.57 -7.16 14.00
C PRO A 76 1.67 -7.56 15.18
N ARG A 77 1.34 -8.84 15.25
CA ARG A 77 0.72 -9.38 16.47
C ARG A 77 1.74 -9.22 17.61
N PRO A 78 1.34 -8.70 18.78
CA PRO A 78 2.21 -8.73 19.95
C PRO A 78 2.73 -10.15 20.15
N VAL A 79 4.05 -10.29 20.22
CA VAL A 79 4.65 -11.57 20.60
C VAL A 79 4.49 -11.65 22.11
N GLU A 80 3.57 -12.49 22.58
CA GLU A 80 3.59 -12.92 23.98
C GLU A 80 4.90 -13.70 24.16
N GLY A 81 5.85 -13.11 24.89
CA GLY A 81 7.05 -13.84 25.30
C GLY A 81 6.65 -15.06 26.15
N PRO A 82 7.51 -16.08 26.29
CA PRO A 82 7.30 -17.06 27.34
C PRO A 82 7.12 -16.30 28.65
N ALA A 83 6.08 -16.63 29.43
CA ALA A 83 5.86 -16.06 30.74
C ALA A 83 7.19 -16.10 31.48
N THR A 84 7.77 -14.93 31.76
CA THR A 84 9.03 -14.87 32.48
C THR A 84 8.72 -15.38 33.88
N ALA A 85 9.10 -16.62 34.15
CA ALA A 85 9.21 -17.14 35.49
C ALA A 85 10.22 -16.23 36.21
N ARG A 86 9.68 -15.32 37.02
CA ARG A 86 10.41 -14.65 38.09
C ARG A 86 10.34 -15.52 39.33
#